data_AF-A0A934N8A2-F1
#
_entry.id   AF-A0A934N8A2-F1
#
_cell.length_a   1.000
_cell.length_b   1.000
_cell.length_c   1.000
_cell.angle_alpha   90.00
_cell.angle_beta   90.00
_cell.angle_gamma   90.00
#
_symmetry.space_group_name_H-M   'P 1'
#
loop_
_entity.id
_entity.type
_entity.pdbx_description
1 polymer ?
#
loop_
_entity_poly.entity_id
_entity_poly.type
_entity_poly.pdbx_seq_one_letter_code
_entity_poly.pdbx_strand_id
1 'polypeptide(L)'
;MRIDGRLILIGSLVLAIGAAVYLRGSPSQDSPEHRVGSDAANGTSALRQLAEALGHPTVTLQDGFTPDLGMRLLFVFTPRTGFTKQEAQHLTDYASGGGVVVYAAEDGDPQLDATLHVNRQPTLVSGVGTAAGPMLSGVQQVSGGAAVRPLVPRTNQVVVLRGGRSDPIGIEEFVGRGRIVTLADPLPLCNGYLSAADNGRLASDLVSLAGGGGKVAFDEYHHEVAAPTSPLTAWLSTSWGASLTWAVVLLFIGLLVRGRAFGPRLELPGGGDRSSAEYVQAVGHLLQRSRAVGVTAEVLRDATRRALARRHGIGATGAAFERSLAQRAPQEAEELAAAEVQLSAAGAEDALLAAARRLRAVAYPETVN
;
A
#
# COMPACT_ATOMS: atom_id res chain seq x y z
N MET A 1 -14.73 -12.39 23.60
CA MET A 1 -14.12 -12.08 22.29
C MET A 1 -12.61 -12.29 22.44
N ARG A 2 -12.08 -13.47 22.09
CA ARG A 2 -10.62 -13.72 22.15
C ARG A 2 -10.03 -13.03 20.93
N ILE A 3 -9.28 -11.95 21.15
CA ILE A 3 -8.50 -11.33 20.09
C ILE A 3 -7.42 -12.34 19.73
N ASP A 4 -7.50 -12.92 18.53
CA ASP A 4 -6.50 -13.88 18.06
C ASP A 4 -5.13 -13.22 18.10
N GLY A 5 -4.13 -13.90 18.67
CA GLY A 5 -2.74 -13.39 18.73
C GLY A 5 -2.18 -13.01 17.36
N ARG A 6 -2.74 -13.58 16.28
CA ARG A 6 -2.49 -13.18 14.89
C ARG A 6 -2.95 -11.76 14.58
N LEU A 7 -4.12 -11.33 15.03
CA LEU A 7 -4.61 -9.96 14.81
C LEU A 7 -3.77 -8.92 15.54
N ILE A 8 -3.24 -9.26 16.72
CA ILE A 8 -2.37 -8.37 17.51
C ILE A 8 -1.02 -8.19 16.80
N LEU A 9 -0.43 -9.28 16.29
CA LEU A 9 0.86 -9.25 15.58
C LEU A 9 0.77 -8.50 14.24
N ILE A 10 -0.40 -8.52 13.60
CA ILE A 10 -0.65 -7.81 12.34
C ILE A 10 -0.91 -6.33 12.60
N GLY A 11 -1.69 -6.02 13.65
CA GLY A 11 -1.91 -4.64 14.07
C GLY A 11 -0.61 -3.94 14.44
N SER A 12 0.29 -4.61 15.17
CA SER A 12 1.60 -4.04 15.52
C SER A 12 2.52 -3.85 14.32
N LEU A 13 2.49 -4.75 13.32
CA LEU A 13 3.30 -4.62 12.10
C LEU A 13 2.80 -3.48 11.20
N VAL A 14 1.48 -3.33 11.04
CA VAL A 14 0.89 -2.20 10.30
C VAL A 14 1.18 -0.88 11.01
N LEU A 15 1.11 -0.86 12.34
CA LEU A 15 1.49 0.30 13.14
C LEU A 15 2.98 0.62 12.98
N ALA A 16 3.86 -0.39 12.93
CA ALA A 16 5.29 -0.22 12.72
C ALA A 16 5.63 0.27 11.30
N ILE A 17 4.93 -0.20 10.27
CA ILE A 17 5.07 0.28 8.88
C ILE A 17 4.53 1.71 8.77
N GLY A 18 3.36 1.99 9.35
CA GLY A 18 2.81 3.33 9.42
C GLY A 18 3.74 4.29 10.16
N ALA A 19 4.33 3.85 11.27
CA ALA A 19 5.34 4.60 12.01
C ALA A 19 6.62 4.79 11.17
N ALA A 20 7.09 3.78 10.44
CA ALA A 20 8.26 3.90 9.56
C ALA A 20 8.00 4.87 8.39
N VAL A 21 6.79 4.90 7.83
CA VAL A 21 6.38 5.86 6.79
C VAL A 21 6.23 7.26 7.37
N TYR A 22 5.68 7.39 8.57
CA TYR A 22 5.59 8.67 9.29
C TYR A 22 6.98 9.21 9.67
N LEU A 23 7.87 8.34 10.14
CA LEU A 23 9.27 8.63 10.46
C LEU A 23 10.12 8.90 9.21
N ARG A 24 9.66 8.48 8.02
CA ARG A 24 10.31 8.78 6.73
C ARG A 24 10.31 10.29 6.42
N GLY A 25 9.54 11.07 7.17
CA GLY A 25 9.30 12.48 6.90
C GLY A 25 8.41 12.64 5.67
N SER A 26 7.49 13.58 5.71
CA SER A 26 6.92 14.09 4.45
C SER A 26 8.08 14.65 3.62
N PRO A 27 8.10 14.51 2.28
CA PRO A 27 9.07 15.25 1.47
C PRO A 27 8.99 16.70 1.92
N SER A 28 10.10 17.23 2.44
CA SER A 28 10.10 18.59 2.94
C SER A 28 9.65 19.47 1.77
N GLN A 29 8.61 20.27 1.98
CA GLN A 29 8.17 21.25 0.98
C GLN A 29 9.21 22.37 0.78
N ASP A 30 10.35 22.23 1.45
CA ASP A 30 11.37 23.22 1.64
C ASP A 30 12.74 22.53 1.53
N SER A 31 13.70 23.22 0.94
CA SER A 31 15.08 22.83 0.70
C SER A 31 15.96 24.06 0.92
N PRO A 32 16.15 24.50 2.17
CA PRO A 32 16.90 25.72 2.48
C PRO A 32 18.35 25.69 2.00
N GLU A 33 18.91 24.50 1.77
CA GLU A 33 20.28 24.30 1.25
C GLU A 33 20.31 24.03 -0.27
N HIS A 34 19.16 24.18 -0.96
CA HIS A 34 19.06 24.06 -2.43
C HIS A 34 19.56 22.74 -3.04
N ARG A 35 19.32 21.64 -2.34
CA ARG A 35 19.74 20.29 -2.72
C ARG A 35 19.26 19.87 -4.12
N VAL A 36 20.14 19.18 -4.86
CA VAL A 36 19.83 18.68 -6.21
C VAL A 36 18.83 17.52 -6.20
N GLY A 37 18.73 16.81 -5.08
CA GLY A 37 17.77 15.72 -4.89
C GLY A 37 16.37 16.18 -4.48
N SER A 38 16.14 17.49 -4.30
CA SER A 38 14.87 18.02 -3.79
C SER A 38 13.99 18.60 -4.90
N ASP A 39 12.71 18.19 -4.91
CA ASP A 39 11.66 18.72 -5.78
C ASP A 39 10.93 19.93 -5.16
N ALA A 40 11.35 20.40 -3.99
CA ALA A 40 10.83 21.63 -3.37
C ALA A 40 11.06 22.86 -4.28
N ALA A 41 10.29 23.93 -4.08
CA ALA A 41 10.41 25.15 -4.90
C ALA A 41 11.81 25.79 -4.84
N ASN A 42 12.49 25.68 -3.69
CA ASN A 42 13.87 26.09 -3.49
C ASN A 42 14.88 24.93 -3.60
N GLY A 43 14.49 23.77 -4.11
CA GLY A 43 15.42 22.71 -4.52
C GLY A 43 15.95 22.94 -5.94
N THR A 44 16.88 22.09 -6.41
CA THR A 44 17.55 22.26 -7.73
C THR A 44 17.42 21.03 -8.64
N SER A 45 16.47 20.12 -8.38
CA SER A 45 16.26 18.92 -9.21
C SER A 45 15.91 19.23 -10.67
N ALA A 46 15.20 20.33 -10.94
CA ALA A 46 14.88 20.79 -12.29
C ALA A 46 16.11 21.36 -13.02
N LEU A 47 17.08 21.94 -12.31
CA LEU A 47 18.34 22.36 -12.91
C LEU A 47 19.16 21.18 -13.41
N ARG A 48 19.18 20.07 -12.64
CA ARG A 48 19.79 18.81 -13.09
C ARG A 48 19.09 18.28 -14.35
N GLN A 49 17.76 18.29 -14.39
CA GLN A 49 17.00 17.88 -15.57
C GLN A 49 17.27 18.79 -16.77
N LEU A 50 17.41 20.10 -16.56
CA LEU A 50 17.79 21.05 -17.60
C LEU A 50 19.17 20.72 -18.17
N ALA A 51 20.16 20.41 -17.32
CA ALA A 51 21.49 20.01 -17.79
C ALA A 51 21.44 18.75 -18.65
N GLU A 52 20.69 17.73 -18.23
CA GLU A 52 20.49 16.49 -19.00
C GLU A 52 19.80 16.77 -20.34
N ALA A 53 18.76 17.61 -20.34
CA ALA A 53 18.03 17.99 -21.54
C ALA A 53 18.89 18.78 -22.54
N LEU A 54 19.86 19.56 -22.04
CA LEU A 54 20.86 20.26 -22.85
C LEU A 54 22.00 19.34 -23.35
N GLY A 55 21.94 18.05 -23.05
CA GLY A 55 22.91 17.05 -23.53
C GLY A 55 24.15 16.90 -22.63
N HIS A 56 24.09 17.39 -21.40
CA HIS A 56 25.17 17.25 -20.43
C HIS A 56 24.84 16.12 -19.43
N PRO A 57 25.67 15.06 -19.36
CA PRO A 57 25.47 14.03 -18.33
C PRO A 57 25.70 14.63 -16.95
N THR A 58 24.91 14.20 -15.96
CA THR A 58 25.00 14.72 -14.60
C THR A 58 25.60 13.71 -13.62
N VAL A 59 26.22 14.21 -12.56
CA VAL A 59 26.70 13.40 -11.44
C VAL A 59 26.51 14.16 -10.14
N THR A 60 26.30 13.43 -9.06
CA THR A 60 26.21 13.99 -7.71
C THR A 60 27.41 13.52 -6.91
N LEU A 61 28.11 14.45 -6.26
CA LEU A 61 29.16 14.15 -5.30
C LEU A 61 28.51 13.96 -3.93
N GLN A 62 28.38 12.70 -3.49
CA GLN A 62 27.72 12.35 -2.23
C GLN A 62 28.67 11.57 -1.31
N ASP A 63 29.44 10.62 -1.84
CA ASP A 63 30.35 9.76 -1.07
C ASP A 63 31.74 10.37 -0.83
N GLY A 64 31.88 11.68 -1.06
CA GLY A 64 33.14 12.42 -0.89
C GLY A 64 33.24 13.63 -1.81
N PHE A 65 34.00 14.64 -1.37
CA PHE A 65 34.26 15.83 -2.17
C PHE A 65 35.57 15.72 -2.98
N THR A 66 35.49 15.04 -4.13
CA THR A 66 36.64 14.84 -5.02
C THR A 66 36.30 15.22 -6.46
N PRO A 67 36.16 16.53 -6.77
CA PRO A 67 35.96 16.97 -8.15
C PRO A 67 37.19 16.66 -9.02
N ASP A 68 36.95 16.20 -10.25
CA ASP A 68 37.99 15.92 -11.23
C ASP A 68 37.65 16.55 -12.59
N LEU A 69 38.64 16.69 -13.49
CA LEU A 69 38.45 17.34 -14.79
C LEU A 69 37.54 16.57 -15.77
N GLY A 70 37.13 15.34 -15.45
CA GLY A 70 36.05 14.64 -16.14
C GLY A 70 34.67 15.26 -15.84
N MET A 71 34.54 15.95 -14.71
CA MET A 71 33.44 16.86 -14.40
C MET A 71 33.83 18.25 -14.95
N ARG A 72 33.10 18.76 -15.93
CA ARG A 72 33.46 20.02 -16.62
C ARG A 72 32.87 21.25 -15.94
N LEU A 73 31.78 21.06 -15.20
CA LEU A 73 31.10 22.08 -14.40
C LEU A 73 30.72 21.45 -13.06
N LEU A 74 30.90 22.18 -11.96
CA LEU A 74 30.44 21.80 -10.63
C LEU A 74 29.57 22.92 -10.04
N PHE A 75 28.35 22.58 -9.64
CA PHE A 75 27.49 23.43 -8.83
C PHE A 75 27.73 23.15 -7.34
N VAL A 76 28.01 24.21 -6.59
CA VAL A 76 28.06 24.22 -5.12
C VAL A 76 26.97 25.17 -4.65
N PHE A 77 25.95 24.61 -4.02
CA PHE A 77 24.88 25.37 -3.36
C PHE A 77 25.19 25.58 -1.88
N THR A 78 24.36 26.33 -1.17
CA THR A 78 24.53 26.72 0.24
C THR A 78 24.94 25.52 1.12
N PRO A 79 26.23 25.41 1.47
CA PRO A 79 26.74 24.22 2.12
C PRO A 79 26.30 24.21 3.58
N ARG A 80 25.82 23.06 4.04
CA ARG A 80 25.35 22.89 5.42
C ARG A 80 26.48 22.48 6.36
N THR A 81 27.38 21.65 5.88
CA THR A 81 28.65 21.35 6.55
C THR A 81 29.74 22.19 5.90
N GLY A 82 30.51 22.92 6.71
CA GLY A 82 31.51 23.83 6.17
C GLY A 82 32.67 23.11 5.50
N PHE A 83 33.28 23.78 4.53
CA PHE A 83 34.44 23.26 3.80
C PHE A 83 35.68 23.25 4.68
N THR A 84 36.49 22.21 4.55
CA THR A 84 37.86 22.22 5.06
C THR A 84 38.78 23.02 4.15
N LYS A 85 39.93 23.45 4.69
CA LYS A 85 40.99 24.11 3.89
C LYS A 85 41.43 23.26 2.70
N GLN A 86 41.50 21.95 2.89
CA GLN A 86 41.95 21.01 1.87
C GLN A 86 40.91 20.87 0.75
N GLU A 87 39.62 20.78 1.08
CA GLU A 87 38.53 20.73 0.09
C GLU A 87 38.44 22.03 -0.71
N ALA A 88 38.53 23.18 -0.03
CA ALA A 88 38.53 24.48 -0.70
C ALA A 88 39.73 24.64 -1.65
N GLN A 89 40.92 24.16 -1.24
CA GLN A 89 42.09 24.15 -2.11
C GLN A 89 41.89 23.20 -3.30
N HIS A 90 41.35 22.00 -3.07
CA HIS A 90 41.07 21.04 -4.14
C HIS A 90 40.09 21.60 -5.18
N LEU A 91 39.06 22.33 -4.74
CA LEU A 91 38.13 23.02 -5.63
C LEU A 91 38.84 24.09 -6.49
N THR A 92 39.78 24.81 -5.89
CA THR A 92 40.57 25.84 -6.58
C THR A 92 41.55 25.21 -7.58
N ASP A 93 42.15 24.08 -7.25
CA ASP A 93 43.03 23.31 -8.14
C ASP A 93 42.23 22.74 -9.33
N TYR A 94 41.04 22.22 -9.07
CA TYR A 94 40.07 21.79 -10.08
C TYR A 94 39.72 22.92 -11.07
N ALA A 95 39.35 24.10 -10.56
CA ALA A 95 39.07 25.27 -11.39
C ALA A 95 40.31 25.69 -12.19
N SER A 96 41.47 25.79 -11.53
CA SER A 96 42.75 26.12 -12.16
C SER A 96 43.12 25.18 -13.30
N GLY A 97 42.80 23.89 -13.16
CA GLY A 97 43.03 22.85 -14.16
C GLY A 97 42.15 22.94 -15.41
N GLY A 98 41.09 23.77 -15.38
CA GLY A 98 40.14 23.92 -16.50
C GLY A 98 38.69 23.52 -16.18
N GLY A 99 38.39 23.24 -14.92
CA GLY A 99 37.02 23.07 -14.43
C GLY A 99 36.28 24.40 -14.30
N VAL A 100 34.95 24.33 -14.33
CA VAL A 100 34.08 25.47 -14.05
C VAL A 100 33.38 25.25 -12.72
N VAL A 101 33.42 26.24 -11.84
CA VAL A 101 32.70 26.18 -10.56
C VAL A 101 31.61 27.24 -10.57
N VAL A 102 30.37 26.85 -10.29
CA VAL A 102 29.29 27.78 -9.97
C VAL A 102 29.00 27.65 -8.49
N TYR A 103 29.38 28.68 -7.74
CA TYR A 103 29.18 28.75 -6.30
C TYR A 103 28.04 29.71 -5.99
N ALA A 104 26.87 29.17 -5.64
CA ALA A 104 25.67 29.95 -5.38
C ALA A 104 25.21 29.72 -3.94
N ALA A 105 25.37 30.74 -3.10
CA ALA A 105 25.04 30.63 -1.68
C ALA A 105 24.68 32.01 -1.12
N GLU A 106 23.71 32.07 -0.20
CA GLU A 106 23.27 33.31 0.43
C GLU A 106 24.32 33.86 1.41
N ASP A 107 24.62 33.09 2.46
CA ASP A 107 25.56 33.47 3.51
C ASP A 107 27.00 33.02 3.23
N GLY A 108 27.17 32.12 2.28
CA GLY A 108 28.46 31.54 1.92
C GLY A 108 29.03 30.59 2.99
N ASP A 109 30.21 30.05 2.71
CA ASP A 109 31.01 29.26 3.64
C ASP A 109 32.29 30.05 3.95
N PRO A 110 32.63 30.32 5.22
CA PRO A 110 33.78 31.17 5.55
C PRO A 110 35.12 30.68 5.00
N GLN A 111 35.32 29.35 4.91
CA GLN A 111 36.56 28.78 4.41
C GLN A 111 36.63 28.88 2.89
N LEU A 112 35.53 28.60 2.20
CA LEU A 112 35.42 28.69 0.76
C LEU A 112 35.44 30.15 0.28
N ASP A 113 34.70 31.05 0.93
CA ASP A 113 34.73 32.49 0.63
C ASP A 113 36.15 33.05 0.78
N ALA A 114 36.88 32.65 1.83
CA ALA A 114 38.26 33.08 2.03
C ALA A 114 39.20 32.56 0.91
N THR A 115 39.07 31.30 0.53
CA THR A 115 39.90 30.68 -0.53
C THR A 115 39.56 31.22 -1.92
N LEU A 116 38.28 31.45 -2.21
CA LEU A 116 37.78 31.97 -3.49
C LEU A 116 37.77 33.50 -3.57
N HIS A 117 38.29 34.19 -2.54
CA HIS A 117 38.33 35.64 -2.47
C HIS A 117 36.96 36.33 -2.58
N VAL A 118 35.90 35.65 -2.14
CA VAL A 118 34.53 36.15 -2.13
C VAL A 118 34.33 36.99 -0.87
N ASN A 119 34.01 38.27 -1.06
CA ASN A 119 33.73 39.19 0.03
C ASN A 119 32.25 39.58 -0.04
N ARG A 120 31.49 39.29 1.01
CA ARG A 120 30.05 39.62 1.10
C ARG A 120 29.83 40.83 1.99
N GLN A 121 28.96 41.75 1.56
CA GLN A 121 28.59 42.91 2.36
C GLN A 121 27.64 42.51 3.51
N PRO A 122 27.69 43.22 4.65
CA PRO A 122 26.76 42.96 5.75
C PRO A 122 25.34 43.44 5.45
N THR A 123 25.19 44.38 4.49
CA THR A 123 23.92 44.94 4.04
C THR A 123 23.16 43.94 3.17
N LEU A 124 21.82 44.04 3.23
CA LEU A 124 20.93 43.23 2.40
C LEU A 124 20.33 44.08 1.28
N VAL A 125 20.26 43.51 0.09
CA VAL A 125 19.60 44.10 -1.08
C VAL A 125 18.64 43.10 -1.71
N SER A 126 17.79 43.53 -2.64
CA SER A 126 16.96 42.60 -3.41
C SER A 126 17.81 41.75 -4.35
N GLY A 127 17.53 40.44 -4.40
CA GLY A 127 18.12 39.47 -5.33
C GLY A 127 17.55 39.53 -6.75
N VAL A 128 16.52 40.35 -6.98
CA VAL A 128 16.09 40.68 -8.35
C VAL A 128 17.24 41.43 -9.04
N GLY A 129 17.72 40.86 -10.13
CA GLY A 129 18.95 41.31 -10.77
C GLY A 129 18.82 41.59 -12.25
N THR A 130 19.82 42.27 -12.79
CA THR A 130 20.01 42.52 -14.21
C THR A 130 21.42 42.10 -14.63
N ALA A 131 21.57 41.60 -15.86
CA ALA A 131 22.87 41.22 -16.38
C ALA A 131 23.82 42.42 -16.50
N ALA A 132 25.10 42.18 -16.22
CA ALA A 132 26.15 43.19 -16.21
C ALA A 132 27.37 42.79 -17.06
N GLY A 133 27.18 42.01 -18.13
CA GLY A 133 28.27 41.63 -19.03
C GLY A 133 27.81 40.81 -20.23
N PRO A 134 28.70 40.61 -21.23
CA PRO A 134 28.36 39.90 -22.47
C PRO A 134 28.20 38.38 -22.30
N MET A 135 28.70 37.81 -21.19
CA MET A 135 28.60 36.35 -20.93
C MET A 135 27.15 35.89 -20.77
N LEU A 136 26.27 36.78 -20.31
CA LEU A 136 24.84 36.51 -20.11
C LEU A 136 24.00 37.16 -21.22
N SER A 137 24.50 37.13 -22.47
CA SER A 137 23.81 37.73 -23.61
C SER A 137 22.42 37.09 -23.78
N GLY A 138 21.38 37.91 -23.62
CA GLY A 138 19.97 37.49 -23.64
C GLY A 138 19.32 37.41 -22.26
N VAL A 139 20.07 37.49 -21.16
CA VAL A 139 19.52 37.70 -19.81
C VAL A 139 19.38 39.20 -19.59
N GLN A 140 18.15 39.70 -19.46
CA GLN A 140 17.90 41.10 -19.12
C GLN A 140 17.59 41.23 -17.64
N GLN A 141 16.78 40.32 -17.12
CA GLN A 141 16.33 40.33 -15.73
C GLN A 141 16.29 38.93 -15.13
N VAL A 142 16.75 38.81 -13.89
CA VAL A 142 16.67 37.58 -13.10
C VAL A 142 15.80 37.83 -11.87
N SER A 143 14.95 36.87 -11.55
CA SER A 143 14.15 36.88 -10.32
C SER A 143 14.92 36.13 -9.23
N GLY A 144 15.02 36.71 -8.05
CA GLY A 144 15.75 36.14 -6.93
C GLY A 144 15.04 36.38 -5.59
N GLY A 145 15.77 36.16 -4.51
CA GLY A 145 15.33 36.34 -3.14
C GLY A 145 15.02 37.78 -2.77
N ALA A 146 14.22 37.94 -1.72
CA ALA A 146 13.87 39.26 -1.19
C ALA A 146 15.09 39.99 -0.58
N ALA A 147 16.07 39.23 -0.07
CA ALA A 147 17.24 39.75 0.61
C ALA A 147 18.47 38.88 0.33
N VAL A 148 19.51 39.48 -0.25
CA VAL A 148 20.79 38.84 -0.56
C VAL A 148 21.93 39.74 -0.10
N ARG A 149 23.09 39.16 0.18
CA ARG A 149 24.30 39.90 0.56
C ARG A 149 25.11 40.24 -0.69
N PRO A 150 25.22 41.52 -1.09
CA PRO A 150 26.03 41.89 -2.24
C PRO A 150 27.48 41.44 -2.13
N LEU A 151 28.09 41.16 -3.26
CA LEU A 151 29.50 40.83 -3.40
C LEU A 151 30.32 42.11 -3.55
N VAL A 152 31.55 42.09 -3.03
CA VAL A 152 32.54 43.15 -3.21
C VAL A 152 33.61 42.64 -4.19
N PRO A 153 33.48 42.97 -5.50
CA PRO A 153 34.39 42.48 -6.52
C PRO A 153 35.81 43.03 -6.33
N ARG A 154 36.81 42.20 -6.66
CA ARG A 154 38.22 42.56 -6.74
C ARG A 154 38.62 42.91 -8.18
N THR A 155 39.84 43.42 -8.37
CA THR A 155 40.35 43.87 -9.68
C THR A 155 40.37 42.77 -10.76
N ASN A 156 40.48 41.50 -10.36
CA ASN A 156 40.49 40.33 -11.25
C ASN A 156 39.11 39.66 -11.40
N GLN A 157 38.06 40.26 -10.82
CA GLN A 157 36.70 39.74 -10.85
C GLN A 157 35.81 40.64 -11.70
N VAL A 158 34.97 40.02 -12.54
CA VAL A 158 34.02 40.71 -13.42
C VAL A 158 32.62 40.57 -12.83
N VAL A 159 31.89 41.66 -12.70
CA VAL A 159 30.49 41.61 -12.24
C VAL A 159 29.62 41.09 -13.38
N VAL A 160 28.88 40.00 -13.15
CA VAL A 160 27.97 39.41 -14.15
C VAL A 160 26.49 39.70 -13.85
N LEU A 161 26.13 39.93 -12.59
CA LEU A 161 24.77 40.29 -12.17
C LEU A 161 24.79 41.43 -11.15
N ARG A 162 23.82 42.33 -11.28
CA ARG A 162 23.61 43.44 -10.34
C ARG A 162 22.18 43.44 -9.82
N GLY A 163 22.02 43.58 -8.50
CA GLY A 163 20.73 43.61 -7.82
C GLY A 163 20.52 44.91 -7.05
N GLY A 164 19.29 45.13 -6.58
CA GLY A 164 18.94 46.28 -5.74
C GLY A 164 19.34 47.62 -6.37
N ARG A 165 20.31 48.33 -5.77
CA ARG A 165 20.79 49.66 -6.21
C ARG A 165 21.98 49.56 -7.18
N SER A 166 21.98 48.54 -8.04
CA SER A 166 23.11 48.19 -8.93
C SER A 166 24.30 47.55 -8.21
N ASP A 167 24.05 46.94 -7.06
CA ASP A 167 25.03 46.24 -6.23
C ASP A 167 25.41 44.89 -6.89
N PRO A 168 26.70 44.49 -6.90
CA PRO A 168 27.10 43.20 -7.47
C PRO A 168 26.47 42.05 -6.69
N ILE A 169 25.74 41.17 -7.36
CA ILE A 169 25.15 39.95 -6.78
C ILE A 169 25.60 38.68 -7.52
N GLY A 170 26.37 38.85 -8.60
CA GLY A 170 27.06 37.78 -9.28
C GLY A 170 28.39 38.28 -9.83
N ILE A 171 29.44 37.51 -9.63
CA ILE A 171 30.79 37.78 -10.14
C ILE A 171 31.38 36.56 -10.83
N GLU A 172 32.29 36.79 -11.76
CA GLU A 172 33.10 35.78 -12.43
C GLU A 172 34.58 36.08 -12.21
N GLU A 173 35.36 35.03 -11.95
CA GLU A 173 36.81 35.06 -11.90
C GLU A 173 37.39 33.99 -12.81
N PHE A 174 38.35 34.35 -13.66
CA PHE A 174 39.14 33.38 -14.41
C PHE A 174 40.28 32.88 -13.53
N VAL A 175 40.37 31.56 -13.36
CA VAL A 175 41.39 30.92 -12.53
C VAL A 175 42.09 29.84 -13.35
N GLY A 176 43.38 30.03 -13.62
CA GLY A 176 44.15 29.14 -14.48
C GLY A 176 43.53 28.99 -15.86
N ARG A 177 43.09 27.77 -16.21
CA ARG A 177 42.39 27.45 -17.46
C ARG A 177 40.87 27.38 -17.33
N GLY A 178 40.35 27.49 -16.10
CA GLY A 178 38.94 27.42 -15.81
C GLY A 178 38.42 28.76 -15.32
N ARG A 179 37.30 28.70 -14.58
CA ARG A 179 36.65 29.89 -14.04
C ARG A 179 35.74 29.55 -12.88
N ILE A 180 35.44 30.56 -12.08
CA ILE A 180 34.58 30.49 -10.92
C ILE A 180 33.51 31.56 -11.09
N VAL A 181 32.25 31.17 -11.07
CA VAL A 181 31.09 32.06 -11.08
C VAL A 181 30.48 32.01 -9.69
N THR A 182 30.49 33.12 -8.98
CA THR A 182 29.89 33.22 -7.65
C THR A 182 28.60 34.01 -7.73
N LEU A 183 27.52 33.44 -7.20
CA LEU A 183 26.21 34.06 -7.07
C LEU A 183 25.90 34.25 -5.58
N ALA A 184 25.48 35.47 -5.23
CA ALA A 184 25.00 35.79 -3.89
C ALA A 184 23.61 35.20 -3.60
N ASP A 185 22.95 34.68 -4.63
CA ASP A 185 21.60 34.16 -4.58
C ASP A 185 21.50 32.86 -5.39
N PRO A 186 21.19 31.72 -4.76
CA PRO A 186 20.95 30.46 -5.44
C PRO A 186 19.53 30.33 -5.99
N LEU A 187 18.58 31.16 -5.54
CA LEU A 187 17.17 31.05 -5.94
C LEU A 187 16.96 31.15 -7.45
N PRO A 188 17.65 31.99 -8.24
CA PRO A 188 17.52 31.99 -9.70
C PRO A 188 17.74 30.63 -10.36
N LEU A 189 18.43 29.70 -9.69
CA LEU A 189 18.73 28.35 -10.19
C LEU A 189 17.79 27.27 -9.62
N CYS A 190 16.86 27.64 -8.73
CA CYS A 190 15.96 26.72 -8.07
C CYS A 190 14.68 26.43 -8.86
N ASN A 191 14.06 25.28 -8.59
CA ASN A 191 12.90 24.73 -9.30
C ASN A 191 11.76 25.75 -9.50
N GLY A 192 11.39 26.48 -8.44
CA GLY A 192 10.32 27.46 -8.45
C GLY A 192 10.64 28.77 -9.16
N TYR A 193 11.91 28.97 -9.53
CA TYR A 193 12.42 30.22 -10.09
C TYR A 193 12.92 30.07 -11.52
N LEU A 194 13.22 28.86 -12.01
CA LEU A 194 13.72 28.65 -13.38
C LEU A 194 12.78 29.21 -14.47
N SER A 195 11.47 29.25 -14.20
CA SER A 195 10.47 29.83 -15.13
C SER A 195 10.21 31.32 -14.92
N ALA A 196 10.82 31.94 -13.90
CA ALA A 196 10.62 33.35 -13.58
C ALA A 196 11.64 34.23 -14.31
N ALA A 197 11.16 35.28 -15.00
CA ALA A 197 12.00 36.18 -15.80
C ALA A 197 12.94 35.41 -16.76
N ASP A 198 14.21 35.77 -16.83
CA ASP A 198 15.21 35.09 -17.68
C ASP A 198 16.03 34.03 -16.92
N ASN A 199 15.56 33.55 -15.77
CA ASN A 199 16.31 32.60 -14.92
C ASN A 199 16.66 31.29 -15.63
N GLY A 200 15.73 30.72 -16.40
CA GLY A 200 16.00 29.52 -17.19
C GLY A 200 17.06 29.75 -18.28
N ARG A 201 17.15 30.98 -18.80
CA ARG A 201 18.22 31.39 -19.73
C ARG A 201 19.56 31.48 -19.00
N LEU A 202 19.60 32.15 -17.84
CA LEU A 202 20.79 32.19 -16.97
C LEU A 202 21.29 30.76 -16.67
N ALA A 203 20.39 29.88 -16.23
CA ALA A 203 20.72 28.49 -15.92
C ALA A 203 21.29 27.75 -17.15
N SER A 204 20.71 27.95 -18.33
CA SER A 204 21.21 27.37 -19.58
C SER A 204 22.59 27.89 -19.97
N ASP A 205 22.83 29.20 -19.82
CA ASP A 205 24.11 29.83 -20.11
C ASP A 205 25.21 29.31 -19.15
N LEU A 206 24.89 29.14 -17.87
CA LEU A 206 25.81 28.55 -16.87
C LEU A 206 26.10 27.07 -17.17
N VAL A 207 25.08 26.26 -17.47
CA VAL A 207 25.26 24.85 -17.86
C VAL A 207 26.14 24.73 -19.10
N SER A 208 25.96 25.63 -20.08
CA SER A 208 26.72 25.64 -21.33
C SER A 208 28.23 25.87 -21.11
N LEU A 209 28.64 26.42 -19.96
CA LEU A 209 30.06 26.56 -19.59
C LEU A 209 30.79 25.21 -19.45
N ALA A 210 30.06 24.10 -19.26
CA ALA A 210 30.65 22.76 -19.28
C ALA A 210 31.27 22.40 -20.66
N GLY A 211 30.91 23.13 -21.73
CA GLY A 211 31.35 22.86 -23.10
C GLY A 211 30.67 21.63 -23.71
N GLY A 212 31.02 21.26 -24.94
CA GLY A 212 30.29 20.27 -25.76
C GLY A 212 30.01 18.92 -25.06
N GLY A 213 28.84 18.80 -24.43
CA GLY A 213 28.41 17.59 -23.69
C GLY A 213 29.21 17.30 -22.43
N GLY A 214 29.93 18.28 -21.87
CA GLY A 214 30.73 18.11 -20.66
C GLY A 214 29.87 17.70 -19.46
N LYS A 215 30.38 16.82 -18.59
CA LYS A 215 29.64 16.34 -17.41
C LYS A 215 29.43 17.45 -16.39
N VAL A 216 28.22 17.59 -15.87
CA VAL A 216 27.83 18.56 -14.84
C VAL A 216 27.72 17.84 -13.49
N ALA A 217 28.50 18.29 -12.52
CA ALA A 217 28.49 17.77 -11.17
C ALA A 217 27.70 18.68 -10.22
N PHE A 218 27.12 18.09 -9.19
CA PHE A 218 26.44 18.77 -8.09
C PHE A 218 27.03 18.30 -6.77
N ASP A 219 27.39 19.25 -5.92
CA ASP A 219 27.85 18.96 -4.57
C ASP A 219 26.66 18.64 -3.64
N GLU A 220 26.56 17.39 -3.20
CA GLU A 220 25.66 16.99 -2.10
C GLU A 220 26.42 16.54 -0.86
N TYR A 221 27.73 16.35 -0.95
CA TYR A 221 28.58 15.93 0.15
C TYR A 221 28.46 16.93 1.31
N HIS A 222 28.46 18.23 1.01
CA HIS A 222 28.32 19.27 2.02
C HIS A 222 26.85 19.54 2.46
N HIS A 223 25.87 18.84 1.89
CA HIS A 223 24.47 18.88 2.32
C HIS A 223 24.09 17.70 3.22
N GLU A 224 24.91 16.64 3.26
CA GLU A 224 24.69 15.52 4.15
C GLU A 224 25.02 15.90 5.60
N VAL A 225 23.98 15.99 6.43
CA VAL A 225 24.19 15.78 7.85
C VAL A 225 24.46 14.31 8.02
N ALA A 226 25.59 13.96 8.64
CA ALA A 226 25.81 12.67 9.27
C ALA A 226 24.75 12.44 10.36
N ALA A 227 23.50 12.22 9.97
CA ALA A 227 22.55 11.56 10.81
C ALA A 227 23.01 10.11 10.85
N PRO A 228 23.17 9.47 12.03
CA PRO A 228 23.41 8.05 12.09
C PRO A 228 22.17 7.34 11.53
N THR A 229 22.11 7.13 10.22
CA THR A 229 21.20 6.18 9.61
C THR A 229 21.60 4.83 10.15
N SER A 230 20.78 4.31 11.07
CA SER A 230 20.88 2.92 11.50
C SER A 230 20.99 2.04 10.25
N PRO A 231 21.97 1.13 10.16
CA PRO A 231 22.10 0.21 9.02
C PRO A 231 20.79 -0.54 8.72
N LEU A 232 19.95 -0.72 9.75
CA LEU A 232 18.64 -1.36 9.67
C LEU A 232 17.57 -0.54 8.92
N THR A 233 17.75 0.77 8.74
CA THR A 233 16.80 1.64 8.03
C THR A 233 17.39 2.31 6.79
N ALA A 234 18.71 2.29 6.62
CA ALA A 234 19.40 2.86 5.46
C ALA A 234 18.92 2.27 4.12
N TRP A 235 18.58 0.99 4.06
CA TRP A 235 18.07 0.37 2.83
C TRP A 235 16.67 0.85 2.43
N LEU A 236 15.90 1.46 3.35
CA LEU A 236 14.57 2.01 3.05
C LEU A 236 14.63 3.34 2.27
N SER A 237 15.78 4.02 2.24
CA SER A 237 15.97 5.23 1.41
C SER A 237 16.29 4.89 -0.04
N THR A 238 16.63 3.65 -0.36
CA THR A 238 16.91 3.22 -1.74
C THR A 238 15.62 2.87 -2.49
N SER A 239 15.59 3.13 -3.80
CA SER A 239 14.43 2.86 -4.69
C SER A 239 13.98 1.40 -4.68
N TRP A 240 14.91 0.45 -4.56
CA TRP A 240 14.61 -0.99 -4.46
C TRP A 240 14.08 -1.37 -3.07
N GLY A 241 14.54 -0.74 -1.98
CA GLY A 241 14.07 -1.02 -0.63
C GLY A 241 12.63 -0.55 -0.40
N ALA A 242 12.26 0.59 -0.98
CA ALA A 242 10.88 1.05 -1.02
C ALA A 242 9.97 0.05 -1.76
N SER A 243 10.44 -0.47 -2.90
CA SER A 243 9.70 -1.45 -3.71
C SER A 243 9.52 -2.79 -2.97
N LEU A 244 10.55 -3.28 -2.31
CA LEU A 244 10.49 -4.51 -1.50
C LEU A 244 9.50 -4.35 -0.33
N THR A 245 9.47 -3.16 0.29
CA THR A 245 8.52 -2.85 1.37
C THR A 245 7.08 -2.93 0.86
N TRP A 246 6.79 -2.32 -0.30
CA TRP A 246 5.46 -2.43 -0.92
C TRP A 246 5.10 -3.86 -1.32
N ALA A 247 6.06 -4.65 -1.80
CA ALA A 247 5.83 -6.05 -2.12
C ALA A 247 5.43 -6.87 -0.87
N VAL A 248 6.08 -6.64 0.27
CA VAL A 248 5.73 -7.28 1.55
C VAL A 248 4.34 -6.82 2.01
N VAL A 249 4.00 -5.54 1.89
CA VAL A 249 2.67 -5.01 2.22
C VAL A 249 1.60 -5.67 1.35
N LEU A 250 1.80 -5.74 0.03
CA LEU A 250 0.86 -6.35 -0.90
C LEU A 250 0.69 -7.85 -0.66
N LEU A 251 1.78 -8.56 -0.36
CA LEU A 251 1.72 -9.97 0.05
C LEU A 251 0.86 -10.13 1.30
N PHE A 252 1.02 -9.24 2.28
CA PHE A 252 0.27 -9.26 3.53
C PHE A 252 -1.21 -8.94 3.33
N ILE A 253 -1.54 -7.94 2.51
CA ILE A 253 -2.91 -7.64 2.09
C ILE A 253 -3.51 -8.85 1.37
N GLY A 254 -2.76 -9.47 0.45
CA GLY A 254 -3.15 -10.68 -0.24
C GLY A 254 -3.48 -11.81 0.74
N LEU A 255 -2.68 -12.01 1.78
CA LEU A 255 -2.93 -12.99 2.84
C LEU A 255 -4.15 -12.63 3.71
N LEU A 256 -4.40 -11.35 3.98
CA LEU A 256 -5.57 -10.88 4.73
C LEU A 256 -6.89 -11.05 3.96
N VAL A 257 -6.83 -10.88 2.64
CA VAL A 257 -7.97 -11.08 1.75
C VAL A 257 -8.17 -12.57 1.44
N ARG A 258 -7.09 -13.35 1.41
CA ARG A 258 -7.12 -14.80 1.17
C ARG A 258 -7.88 -15.51 2.29
N GLY A 259 -9.04 -16.04 1.94
CA GLY A 259 -9.92 -16.76 2.87
C GLY A 259 -11.09 -15.93 3.41
N ARG A 260 -11.21 -14.66 3.04
CA ARG A 260 -12.47 -13.92 3.23
C ARG A 260 -13.43 -14.35 2.12
N ALA A 261 -14.59 -14.87 2.51
CA ALA A 261 -15.63 -15.23 1.55
C ALA A 261 -16.08 -13.97 0.82
N PHE A 262 -15.79 -13.89 -0.48
CA PHE A 262 -16.39 -12.90 -1.36
C PHE A 262 -17.83 -13.34 -1.63
N GLY A 263 -18.76 -12.84 -0.83
CA GLY A 263 -20.19 -13.04 -1.04
C GLY A 263 -20.95 -13.41 0.23
N PRO A 264 -22.26 -13.12 0.27
CA PRO A 264 -23.12 -13.61 1.35
C PRO A 264 -23.11 -15.13 1.35
N ARG A 265 -22.97 -15.73 2.54
CA ARG A 265 -23.10 -17.18 2.70
C ARG A 265 -24.55 -17.54 2.38
N LEU A 266 -24.79 -18.31 1.32
CA LEU A 266 -26.12 -18.86 1.07
C LEU A 266 -26.45 -19.80 2.24
N GLU A 267 -27.45 -19.43 3.03
CA GLU A 267 -28.05 -20.34 4.00
C GLU A 267 -28.79 -21.42 3.21
N LEU A 268 -28.37 -22.68 3.36
CA LEU A 268 -29.21 -23.78 2.91
C LEU A 268 -30.52 -23.70 3.70
N PRO A 269 -31.70 -23.70 3.05
CA PRO A 269 -32.97 -23.72 3.77
C PRO A 269 -32.97 -24.87 4.76
N GLY A 270 -33.06 -24.55 6.05
CA GLY A 270 -33.21 -25.55 7.11
C GLY A 270 -34.44 -26.39 6.81
N GLY A 271 -34.28 -27.72 6.82
CA GLY A 271 -35.39 -28.64 6.61
C GLY A 271 -36.51 -28.36 7.61
N GLY A 272 -37.63 -27.84 7.12
CA GLY A 272 -38.85 -27.72 7.89
C GLY A 272 -39.34 -29.10 8.34
N ASP A 273 -40.02 -29.12 9.49
CA ASP A 273 -40.62 -30.30 10.10
C ASP A 273 -41.32 -31.16 9.03
N ARG A 274 -40.80 -32.37 8.80
CA ARG A 274 -41.45 -33.32 7.89
C ARG A 274 -42.79 -33.69 8.50
N SER A 275 -43.86 -33.20 7.87
CA SER A 275 -45.23 -33.69 8.07
C SER A 275 -45.20 -35.21 8.07
N SER A 276 -45.48 -35.81 9.22
CA SER A 276 -45.56 -37.27 9.42
C SER A 276 -46.54 -37.94 8.44
N ALA A 277 -47.46 -37.16 7.84
CA ALA A 277 -48.35 -37.62 6.78
C ALA A 277 -47.63 -37.90 5.45
N GLU A 278 -46.63 -37.11 5.05
CA GLU A 278 -45.86 -37.35 3.81
C GLU A 278 -45.04 -38.64 3.92
N TYR A 279 -44.46 -38.92 5.10
CA TYR A 279 -43.74 -40.17 5.32
C TYR A 279 -44.67 -41.39 5.24
N VAL A 280 -45.87 -41.31 5.83
CA VAL A 280 -46.86 -42.40 5.75
C VAL A 280 -47.35 -42.59 4.31
N GLN A 281 -47.56 -41.52 3.55
CA GLN A 281 -47.91 -41.60 2.13
C GLN A 281 -46.78 -42.22 1.29
N ALA A 282 -45.53 -41.82 1.52
CA ALA A 282 -44.38 -42.35 0.80
C ALA A 282 -44.17 -43.86 1.08
N VAL A 283 -44.27 -44.27 2.35
CA VAL A 283 -44.18 -45.68 2.74
C VAL A 283 -45.36 -46.49 2.19
N GLY A 284 -46.57 -45.93 2.20
CA GLY A 284 -47.75 -46.54 1.60
C GLY A 284 -47.57 -46.80 0.09
N HIS A 285 -47.08 -45.80 -0.65
CA HIS A 285 -46.78 -45.96 -2.08
C HIS A 285 -45.67 -46.96 -2.35
N LEU A 286 -44.65 -47.05 -1.49
CA LEU A 286 -43.59 -48.05 -1.62
C LEU A 286 -44.14 -49.47 -1.47
N LEU A 287 -44.96 -49.73 -0.45
CA LEU A 287 -45.58 -51.05 -0.21
C LEU A 287 -46.53 -51.44 -1.35
N GLN A 288 -47.30 -50.48 -1.87
CA GLN A 288 -48.17 -50.69 -3.03
C GLN A 288 -47.37 -51.02 -4.29
N ARG A 289 -46.33 -50.21 -4.61
CA ARG A 289 -45.52 -50.41 -5.82
C ARG A 289 -44.76 -51.74 -5.81
N SER A 290 -44.33 -52.19 -4.63
CA SER A 290 -43.63 -53.46 -4.44
C SER A 290 -44.58 -54.67 -4.38
N ARG A 291 -45.90 -54.46 -4.39
CA ARG A 291 -46.94 -55.50 -4.20
C ARG A 291 -46.64 -56.40 -3.00
N ALA A 292 -46.10 -55.83 -1.92
CA ALA A 292 -45.65 -56.56 -0.74
C ALA A 292 -46.82 -56.88 0.20
N VAL A 293 -47.77 -57.70 -0.28
CA VAL A 293 -49.02 -58.06 0.42
C VAL A 293 -48.73 -58.71 1.77
N GLY A 294 -47.77 -59.66 1.83
CA GLY A 294 -47.41 -60.35 3.08
C GLY A 294 -46.80 -59.43 4.13
N VAL A 295 -45.87 -58.56 3.74
CA VAL A 295 -45.24 -57.60 4.66
C VAL A 295 -46.27 -56.60 5.19
N THR A 296 -47.18 -56.14 4.32
CA THR A 296 -48.26 -55.22 4.72
C THR A 296 -49.21 -55.89 5.70
N ALA A 297 -49.56 -57.17 5.48
CA ALA A 297 -50.38 -57.95 6.39
C ALA A 297 -49.74 -58.11 7.78
N GLU A 298 -48.45 -58.43 7.85
CA GLU A 298 -47.73 -58.54 9.13
C GLU A 298 -47.72 -57.23 9.90
N VAL A 299 -47.42 -56.12 9.21
CA VAL A 299 -47.40 -54.78 9.81
C VAL A 299 -48.77 -54.41 10.37
N LEU A 300 -49.85 -54.70 9.64
CA LEU A 300 -51.22 -54.44 10.08
C LEU A 300 -51.61 -55.30 11.29
N ARG A 301 -51.30 -56.60 11.26
CA ARG A 301 -51.57 -57.51 12.38
C ARG A 301 -50.88 -57.03 13.66
N ASP A 302 -49.60 -56.72 13.57
CA ASP A 302 -48.81 -56.28 14.72
C ASP A 302 -49.27 -54.91 15.23
N ALA A 303 -49.65 -53.99 14.34
CA ALA A 303 -50.20 -52.70 14.74
C ALA A 303 -51.53 -52.87 15.50
N THR A 304 -52.43 -53.73 15.02
CA THR A 304 -53.73 -54.01 15.67
C THR A 304 -53.54 -54.69 17.02
N ARG A 305 -52.67 -55.72 17.11
CA ARG A 305 -52.34 -56.39 18.37
C ARG A 305 -51.75 -55.40 19.39
N ARG A 306 -50.84 -54.51 18.97
CA ARG A 306 -50.31 -53.44 19.83
C ARG A 306 -51.37 -52.42 20.26
N ALA A 307 -52.34 -52.10 19.42
CA ALA A 307 -53.42 -51.17 19.76
C ALA A 307 -54.34 -51.77 20.83
N LEU A 308 -54.80 -53.01 20.61
CA LEU A 308 -55.63 -53.76 21.56
C LEU A 308 -54.89 -54.01 22.88
N ALA A 309 -53.61 -54.35 22.81
CA ALA A 309 -52.77 -54.56 23.97
C ALA A 309 -52.68 -53.31 24.86
N ARG A 310 -52.48 -52.14 24.24
CA ARG A 310 -52.48 -50.86 24.96
C ARG A 310 -53.86 -50.51 25.52
N ARG A 311 -54.93 -50.71 24.74
CA ARG A 311 -56.30 -50.38 25.16
C ARG A 311 -56.77 -51.21 26.35
N HIS A 312 -56.41 -52.49 26.38
CA HIS A 312 -56.81 -53.42 27.44
C HIS A 312 -55.75 -53.64 28.51
N GLY A 313 -54.61 -52.94 28.44
CA GLY A 313 -53.51 -53.09 29.40
C GLY A 313 -52.96 -54.52 29.49
N ILE A 314 -52.79 -55.19 28.34
CA ILE A 314 -52.21 -56.54 28.21
C ILE A 314 -50.91 -56.49 27.41
N GLY A 315 -50.05 -57.51 27.54
CA GLY A 315 -48.83 -57.62 26.74
C GLY A 315 -49.14 -57.94 25.27
N ALA A 316 -48.44 -57.30 24.32
CA ALA A 316 -48.77 -57.33 22.88
C ALA A 316 -48.29 -58.57 22.10
N THR A 317 -47.66 -59.56 22.75
CA THR A 317 -46.97 -60.66 22.06
C THR A 317 -47.13 -62.01 22.76
N GLY A 318 -47.22 -63.08 21.97
CA GLY A 318 -47.23 -64.49 22.43
C GLY A 318 -48.62 -65.05 22.76
N ALA A 319 -48.70 -66.36 23.01
CA ALA A 319 -49.96 -67.08 23.30
C ALA A 319 -50.69 -66.61 24.58
N ALA A 320 -50.06 -65.75 25.38
CA ALA A 320 -50.68 -65.10 26.53
C ALA A 320 -51.58 -63.92 26.11
N PHE A 321 -51.28 -63.23 25.00
CA PHE A 321 -52.11 -62.14 24.46
C PHE A 321 -53.51 -62.65 24.10
N GLU A 322 -53.59 -63.72 23.30
CA GLU A 322 -54.86 -64.26 22.82
C GLU A 322 -55.75 -64.73 23.97
N ARG A 323 -55.18 -65.43 24.96
CA ARG A 323 -55.91 -65.86 26.16
C ARG A 323 -56.38 -64.68 27.01
N SER A 324 -55.53 -63.67 27.18
CA SER A 324 -55.87 -62.49 27.99
C SER A 324 -56.93 -61.62 27.31
N LEU A 325 -56.87 -61.52 25.98
CA LEU A 325 -57.87 -60.80 25.19
C LEU A 325 -59.21 -61.56 25.20
N ALA A 326 -59.21 -62.88 25.00
CA ALA A 326 -60.43 -63.70 25.04
C ALA A 326 -61.13 -63.65 26.42
N GLN A 327 -60.38 -63.51 27.51
CA GLN A 327 -60.94 -63.35 28.85
C GLN A 327 -61.53 -61.94 29.11
N ARG A 328 -60.89 -60.88 28.59
CA ARG A 328 -61.29 -59.49 28.87
C ARG A 328 -62.32 -58.94 27.88
N ALA A 329 -62.24 -59.35 26.61
CA ALA A 329 -63.06 -58.88 25.52
C ALA A 329 -63.29 -60.02 24.51
N PRO A 330 -64.17 -61.00 24.83
CA PRO A 330 -64.34 -62.21 24.02
C PRO A 330 -64.81 -61.91 22.59
N GLN A 331 -65.69 -60.91 22.42
CA GLN A 331 -66.18 -60.50 21.10
C GLN A 331 -65.06 -59.90 20.23
N GLU A 332 -64.22 -59.01 20.79
CA GLU A 332 -63.09 -58.43 20.06
C GLU A 332 -62.01 -59.48 19.74
N ALA A 333 -61.86 -60.50 20.59
CA ALA A 333 -60.95 -61.62 20.35
C ALA A 333 -61.40 -62.51 19.18
N GLU A 334 -62.69 -62.83 19.11
CA GLU A 334 -63.27 -63.58 18.00
C GLU A 334 -63.18 -62.79 16.68
N GLU A 335 -63.47 -61.49 16.72
CA GLU A 335 -63.35 -60.62 15.54
C GLU A 335 -61.91 -60.45 15.06
N LEU A 336 -60.95 -60.32 15.97
CA LEU A 336 -59.53 -60.30 15.64
C LEU A 336 -59.09 -61.63 15.00
N ALA A 337 -59.47 -62.77 15.59
CA ALA A 337 -59.12 -64.08 15.04
C ALA A 337 -59.71 -64.29 13.64
N ALA A 338 -60.98 -63.90 13.43
CA ALA A 338 -61.62 -63.96 12.12
C ALA A 338 -60.90 -63.04 11.10
N ALA A 339 -60.52 -61.83 11.52
CA ALA A 339 -59.82 -60.88 10.66
C ALA A 339 -58.39 -61.35 10.32
N GLU A 340 -57.69 -61.99 11.25
CA GLU A 340 -56.35 -62.54 11.02
C GLU A 340 -56.36 -63.77 10.10
N VAL A 341 -57.38 -64.64 10.21
CA VAL A 341 -57.59 -65.74 9.27
C VAL A 341 -57.90 -65.20 7.86
N GLN A 342 -58.71 -64.15 7.76
CA GLN A 342 -59.00 -63.50 6.47
C GLN A 342 -57.74 -62.83 5.89
N LEU A 343 -56.89 -62.25 6.74
CA LEU A 343 -55.64 -61.60 6.35
C LEU A 343 -54.59 -62.61 5.87
N SER A 344 -54.48 -63.79 6.49
CA SER A 344 -53.53 -64.83 6.08
C SER A 344 -53.94 -65.52 4.77
N ALA A 345 -55.25 -65.55 4.48
CA ALA A 345 -55.78 -66.03 3.20
C ALA A 345 -55.77 -64.96 2.08
N ALA A 346 -55.42 -63.71 2.39
CA ALA A 346 -55.45 -62.61 1.42
C ALA A 346 -54.27 -62.69 0.44
N GLY A 347 -54.50 -63.34 -0.71
CA GLY A 347 -53.55 -63.37 -1.84
C GLY A 347 -53.68 -62.18 -2.81
N ALA A 348 -54.70 -61.34 -2.65
CA ALA A 348 -55.01 -60.21 -3.53
C ALA A 348 -55.23 -58.91 -2.76
N GLU A 349 -54.97 -57.77 -3.40
CA GLU A 349 -54.98 -56.42 -2.80
C GLU A 349 -56.36 -56.03 -2.24
N ASP A 350 -57.45 -56.38 -2.92
CA ASP A 350 -58.82 -56.11 -2.47
C ASP A 350 -59.18 -56.88 -1.19
N ALA A 351 -58.72 -58.12 -1.08
CA ALA A 351 -58.91 -58.95 0.10
C ALA A 351 -58.10 -58.43 1.29
N LEU A 352 -56.87 -57.94 1.03
CA LEU A 352 -56.03 -57.29 2.03
C LEU A 352 -56.68 -56.00 2.55
N LEU A 353 -57.24 -55.17 1.67
CA LEU A 353 -57.92 -53.93 2.04
C LEU A 353 -59.17 -54.20 2.91
N ALA A 354 -59.96 -55.21 2.54
CA ALA A 354 -61.13 -55.62 3.33
C ALA A 354 -60.72 -56.11 4.74
N ALA A 355 -59.68 -56.94 4.83
CA ALA A 355 -59.13 -57.39 6.10
C ALA A 355 -58.53 -56.24 6.92
N ALA A 356 -57.83 -55.30 6.28
CA ALA A 356 -57.26 -54.11 6.92
C ALA A 356 -58.34 -53.20 7.53
N ARG A 357 -59.46 -52.97 6.82
CA ARG A 357 -60.60 -52.21 7.34
C ARG A 357 -61.22 -52.88 8.56
N ARG A 358 -61.36 -54.20 8.53
CA ARG A 358 -61.87 -54.98 9.66
C ARG A 358 -60.94 -54.91 10.87
N LEU A 359 -59.63 -55.08 10.67
CA LEU A 359 -58.62 -54.92 11.73
C LEU A 359 -58.61 -53.50 12.31
N ARG A 360 -58.79 -52.47 11.47
CA ARG A 360 -58.90 -51.08 11.92
C ARG A 360 -60.12 -50.86 12.79
N ALA A 361 -61.29 -51.38 12.40
CA ALA A 361 -62.52 -51.26 13.16
C ALA A 361 -62.41 -51.91 14.55
N VAL A 362 -61.76 -53.07 14.64
CA VAL A 362 -61.50 -53.75 15.92
C VAL A 362 -60.52 -52.94 16.80
N ALA A 363 -59.42 -52.44 16.22
CA ALA A 363 -58.43 -51.68 17.00
C ALA A 363 -58.92 -50.29 17.42
N TYR A 364 -59.80 -49.68 16.63
CA TYR A 364 -60.29 -48.31 16.82
C TYR A 364 -61.78 -48.27 16.48
N PRO A 365 -62.64 -48.76 17.39
CA PRO A 365 -64.08 -48.67 17.17
C PRO A 365 -64.49 -47.20 17.08
N GLU A 366 -65.28 -46.86 16.07
CA GLU A 366 -65.93 -45.56 15.98
C GLU A 366 -66.78 -45.39 17.25
N THR A 367 -66.46 -44.41 18.09
CA THR A 367 -67.29 -44.07 19.23
C THR A 367 -68.61 -43.52 18.69
N VAL A 368 -69.67 -44.32 18.75
CA VAL A 368 -71.04 -43.83 18.52
C VAL A 368 -71.32 -42.79 19.60
N ASN A 369 -71.50 -41.55 19.16
CA ASN A 369 -72.16 -40.53 19.95
C ASN A 369 -73.44 -40.15 19.22
#